data_AF-A0A2J8LH77-F1
#
_entry.id   AF-A0A2J8LH77-F1
#
_cell.length_a   1.000
_cell.length_b   1.000
_cell.length_c   1.000
_cell.angle_alpha   90.00
_cell.angle_beta   90.00
_cell.angle_gamma   90.00
#
_symmetry.space_group_name_H-M   'P 1'
#
loop_
_entity.id
_entity.type
_entity.pdbx_description
1 polymer ?
#
loop_
_entity_poly.entity_id
_entity_poly.type
_entity_poly.pdbx_seq_one_letter_code
_entity_poly.pdbx_strand_id
1 'polypeptide(L)'
;MGDDSEWLKLPVDQKCEHKLWKARLSGYEEALKIFQKIKDEKSPEWSKFLGLIKKFVTDSNAVVQLKGLEAALVYVENAHVAGKTTGEVVSGVVSKVFNQPKAKAKELGIEICLMYIEIEKGEAVQEELLKGLDNKNPKIIVACIETLRKA
;
A
#
# COMPACT_ATOMS: atom_id res chain seq x y z
N MET A 1 2.03 -31.56 -13.05
CA MET A 1 1.19 -30.48 -12.52
C MET A 1 1.65 -30.25 -11.09
N GLY A 2 2.43 -29.19 -10.86
CA GLY A 2 2.89 -28.87 -9.50
C GLY A 2 1.71 -28.46 -8.65
N ASP A 3 1.66 -28.95 -7.43
CA ASP A 3 0.55 -28.79 -6.50
C ASP A 3 0.24 -27.29 -6.29
N ASP A 4 -0.95 -26.86 -6.74
CA ASP A 4 -1.45 -25.48 -6.71
C ASP A 4 -1.59 -24.92 -5.27
N SER A 5 -1.18 -25.70 -4.27
CA SER A 5 -1.35 -25.47 -2.83
C SER A 5 -0.03 -25.36 -2.05
N GLU A 6 1.14 -25.58 -2.67
CA GLU A 6 2.44 -25.54 -1.96
C GLU A 6 2.72 -24.18 -1.29
N TRP A 7 2.23 -23.10 -1.91
CA TRP A 7 2.39 -21.74 -1.38
C TRP A 7 1.62 -21.49 -0.07
N LEU A 8 0.65 -22.34 0.29
CA LEU A 8 -0.10 -22.21 1.55
C LEU A 8 0.79 -22.36 2.79
N LYS A 9 1.87 -23.13 2.67
CA LYS A 9 2.85 -23.38 3.74
C LYS A 9 3.88 -22.26 3.88
N LEU A 10 3.95 -21.34 2.92
CA LEU A 10 4.92 -20.27 2.93
C LEU A 10 4.60 -19.26 4.05
N PRO A 11 5.63 -18.63 4.64
CA PRO A 11 5.47 -17.44 5.47
C PRO A 11 4.69 -16.32 4.74
N VAL A 12 4.01 -15.47 5.50
CA VAL A 12 3.14 -14.41 4.96
C VAL A 12 3.91 -13.44 4.07
N ASP A 13 5.11 -13.03 4.48
CA ASP A 13 6.03 -12.19 3.71
C ASP A 13 6.36 -12.81 2.34
N GLN A 14 6.64 -14.11 2.29
CA GLN A 14 6.92 -14.81 1.03
C GLN A 14 5.67 -14.97 0.15
N LYS A 15 4.50 -15.19 0.77
CA LYS A 15 3.21 -15.21 0.04
C LYS A 15 2.96 -13.87 -0.67
N CYS A 16 3.24 -12.74 -0.01
CA CYS A 16 3.06 -11.39 -0.53
C CYS A 16 3.84 -11.14 -1.84
N GLU A 17 4.94 -11.84 -2.06
CA GLU A 17 5.80 -11.65 -3.24
C GLU A 17 5.70 -12.80 -4.26
N HIS A 18 4.80 -13.75 -4.02
CA HIS A 18 4.71 -14.95 -4.83
C HIS A 18 4.21 -14.67 -6.25
N LYS A 19 4.69 -15.47 -7.21
CA LYS A 19 4.31 -15.34 -8.64
C LYS A 19 2.80 -15.51 -8.88
N LEU A 20 2.14 -16.39 -8.10
CA LEU A 20 0.70 -16.61 -8.21
C LEU A 20 -0.07 -15.51 -7.48
N TRP A 21 -0.98 -14.85 -8.18
CA TRP A 21 -1.80 -13.76 -7.62
C TRP A 21 -2.68 -14.24 -6.44
N LYS A 22 -3.16 -15.49 -6.46
CA LYS A 22 -3.93 -16.09 -5.35
C LYS A 22 -3.10 -16.18 -4.06
N ALA A 23 -1.82 -16.50 -4.18
CA ALA A 23 -0.89 -16.54 -3.05
C ALA A 23 -0.66 -15.14 -2.48
N ARG A 24 -0.46 -14.13 -3.34
CA ARG A 24 -0.33 -12.74 -2.90
C ARG A 24 -1.59 -12.22 -2.23
N LEU A 25 -2.77 -12.55 -2.78
CA LEU A 25 -4.04 -12.19 -2.15
C LEU A 25 -4.13 -12.75 -0.73
N SER A 26 -3.86 -14.05 -0.56
CA SER A 26 -3.80 -14.68 0.77
C SER A 26 -2.77 -14.02 1.67
N GLY A 27 -1.58 -13.71 1.13
CA GLY A 27 -0.52 -13.00 1.85
C GLY A 27 -0.99 -11.65 2.38
N TYR A 28 -1.67 -10.84 1.57
CA TYR A 28 -2.18 -9.53 2.00
C TYR A 28 -3.34 -9.65 3.00
N GLU A 29 -4.21 -10.65 2.86
CA GLU A 29 -5.28 -10.93 3.84
C GLU A 29 -4.71 -11.38 5.20
N GLU A 30 -3.68 -12.22 5.18
CA GLU A 30 -2.98 -12.67 6.38
C GLU A 30 -2.18 -11.53 7.02
N ALA A 31 -1.48 -10.71 6.21
CA ALA A 31 -0.75 -9.54 6.67
C ALA A 31 -1.68 -8.53 7.36
N LEU A 32 -2.84 -8.22 6.76
CA LEU A 32 -3.85 -7.36 7.36
C LEU A 32 -4.28 -7.87 8.75
N LYS A 33 -4.55 -9.17 8.89
CA LYS A 33 -4.91 -9.79 10.17
C LYS A 33 -3.77 -9.73 11.18
N ILE A 34 -2.52 -9.83 10.74
CA ILE A 34 -1.34 -9.68 11.61
C ILE A 34 -1.26 -8.24 12.11
N PHE A 35 -1.33 -7.25 11.21
CA PHE A 35 -1.23 -5.83 11.56
C PHE A 35 -2.30 -5.42 12.57
N GLN A 36 -3.55 -5.85 12.38
CA GLN A 36 -4.66 -5.59 13.32
C GLN A 36 -4.47 -6.20 14.72
N LYS A 37 -3.58 -7.20 14.86
CA LYS A 37 -3.33 -7.88 16.14
C LYS A 37 -2.09 -7.34 16.85
N ILE A 38 -1.18 -6.67 16.14
CA ILE A 38 0.00 -6.08 16.76
C ILE A 38 -0.44 -4.88 17.60
N LYS A 39 -0.19 -4.93 18.91
CA LYS A 39 -0.51 -3.83 19.84
C LYS A 39 0.64 -2.85 20.05
N ASP A 40 1.87 -3.30 19.80
CA ASP A 40 3.08 -2.51 19.98
C ASP A 40 3.56 -1.98 18.62
N GLU A 41 3.55 -0.66 18.46
CA GLU A 41 4.04 0.05 17.26
C GLU A 41 5.55 -0.20 17.00
N LYS A 42 6.31 -0.61 18.04
CA LYS A 42 7.74 -0.92 17.97
C LYS A 42 8.04 -2.40 17.79
N SER A 43 7.00 -3.23 17.63
CA SER A 43 7.15 -4.66 17.39
C SER A 43 8.07 -4.93 16.19
N PRO A 44 9.01 -5.89 16.31
CA PRO A 44 9.89 -6.27 15.21
C PRO A 44 9.13 -6.88 14.03
N GLU A 45 7.88 -7.33 14.23
CA GLU A 45 7.01 -7.85 13.16
C GLU A 45 6.80 -6.82 12.05
N TRP A 46 6.69 -5.53 12.37
CA TRP A 46 6.55 -4.47 11.37
C TRP A 46 7.73 -4.44 10.39
N SER A 47 8.95 -4.67 10.91
CA SER A 47 10.17 -4.61 10.09
C SER A 47 10.22 -5.70 9.02
N LYS A 48 9.50 -6.81 9.19
CA LYS A 48 9.40 -7.87 8.19
C LYS A 48 8.67 -7.42 6.92
N PHE A 49 7.76 -6.46 7.05
CA PHE A 49 6.93 -5.96 5.95
C PHE A 49 7.44 -4.65 5.36
N LEU A 50 8.46 -4.03 5.95
CA LEU A 50 8.96 -2.71 5.55
C LEU A 50 9.28 -2.63 4.04
N GLY A 51 9.98 -3.62 3.50
CA GLY A 51 10.30 -3.69 2.06
C GLY A 51 9.16 -4.16 1.15
N LEU A 52 8.01 -4.52 1.73
CA LEU A 52 6.87 -5.11 1.01
C LEU A 52 5.74 -4.11 0.78
N ILE A 53 5.61 -3.05 1.60
CA ILE A 53 4.46 -2.14 1.53
C ILE A 53 4.32 -1.47 0.16
N LYS A 54 5.44 -1.14 -0.51
CA LYS A 54 5.41 -0.69 -1.90
C LYS A 54 4.70 -1.68 -2.82
N LYS A 55 4.98 -2.98 -2.67
CA LYS A 55 4.38 -4.04 -3.50
C LYS A 55 2.87 -4.14 -3.31
N PHE A 56 2.39 -3.84 -2.10
CA PHE A 56 0.97 -3.88 -1.77
C PHE A 56 0.21 -2.84 -2.61
N VAL A 57 0.75 -1.62 -2.70
CA VAL A 57 0.11 -0.52 -3.44
C VAL A 57 0.39 -0.57 -4.95
N THR A 58 1.39 -1.34 -5.41
CA THR A 58 1.73 -1.47 -6.83
C THR A 58 1.39 -2.82 -7.47
N ASP A 59 0.61 -3.68 -6.80
CA ASP A 59 0.27 -4.99 -7.36
C ASP A 59 -0.41 -4.85 -8.73
N SER A 60 0.00 -5.70 -9.68
CA SER A 60 -0.50 -5.66 -11.05
C SER A 60 -1.95 -6.14 -11.17
N ASN A 61 -2.44 -6.94 -10.21
CA ASN A 61 -3.82 -7.41 -10.19
C ASN A 61 -4.66 -6.49 -9.30
N ALA A 62 -5.66 -5.81 -9.87
CA ALA A 62 -6.49 -4.84 -9.16
C ALA A 62 -7.26 -5.40 -7.96
N VAL A 63 -7.59 -6.70 -7.94
CA VAL A 63 -8.25 -7.34 -6.79
C VAL A 63 -7.25 -7.51 -5.64
N VAL A 64 -6.03 -7.94 -5.98
CA VAL A 64 -4.94 -8.14 -5.02
C VAL A 64 -4.44 -6.79 -4.50
N GLN A 65 -4.26 -5.80 -5.37
CA GLN A 65 -3.89 -4.43 -5.01
C GLN A 65 -4.89 -3.81 -4.04
N LEU A 66 -6.21 -3.99 -4.25
CA LEU A 66 -7.21 -3.46 -3.32
C LEU A 66 -7.02 -4.01 -1.90
N LYS A 67 -6.78 -5.32 -1.77
CA LYS A 67 -6.48 -5.93 -0.47
C LYS A 67 -5.14 -5.44 0.09
N GLY A 68 -4.14 -5.26 -0.77
CA GLY A 68 -2.86 -4.66 -0.40
C GLY A 68 -3.02 -3.25 0.15
N LEU A 69 -3.89 -2.42 -0.42
CA LEU A 69 -4.17 -1.06 0.07
C LEU A 69 -4.80 -1.07 1.46
N GLU A 70 -5.76 -1.98 1.72
CA GLU A 70 -6.32 -2.14 3.07
C GLU A 70 -5.23 -2.51 4.10
N ALA A 71 -4.34 -3.45 3.75
CA ALA A 71 -3.23 -3.84 4.61
C ALA A 71 -2.20 -2.71 4.79
N ALA A 72 -1.89 -1.98 3.72
CA ALA A 72 -0.95 -0.86 3.75
C ALA A 72 -1.46 0.28 4.63
N LEU A 73 -2.77 0.58 4.60
CA LEU A 73 -3.37 1.59 5.47
C LEU A 73 -3.16 1.26 6.95
N VAL A 74 -3.53 0.04 7.37
CA VAL A 74 -3.33 -0.41 8.77
C VAL A 74 -1.85 -0.40 9.15
N TYR A 75 -0.95 -0.74 8.22
CA TYR A 75 0.49 -0.65 8.48
C TYR A 75 0.94 0.79 8.74
N VAL A 76 0.50 1.74 7.90
CA VAL A 76 0.89 3.16 8.03
C VAL A 76 0.32 3.77 9.32
N GLU A 77 -0.89 3.39 9.70
CA GLU A 77 -1.54 3.81 10.94
C GLU A 77 -0.81 3.35 12.21
N ASN A 78 -0.19 2.16 12.21
CA ASN A 78 0.22 1.50 13.46
C ASN A 78 1.73 1.23 13.58
N ALA A 79 2.51 1.24 12.49
CA ALA A 79 3.92 0.89 12.54
C ALA A 79 4.81 2.12 12.77
N HIS A 80 5.66 2.13 13.81
CA HIS A 80 6.58 3.26 14.04
C HIS A 80 7.58 3.47 12.88
N VAL A 81 7.86 2.41 12.12
CA VAL A 81 8.76 2.45 10.95
C VAL A 81 8.06 2.91 9.67
N ALA A 82 6.74 3.14 9.67
CA ALA A 82 5.97 3.46 8.47
C ALA A 82 6.52 4.68 7.74
N GLY A 83 6.97 5.72 8.45
CA GLY A 83 7.54 6.91 7.84
C GLY A 83 8.76 6.68 6.94
N LYS A 84 9.37 5.50 6.96
CA LYS A 84 10.47 5.12 6.05
C LYS A 84 9.99 4.71 4.65
N THR A 85 8.71 4.36 4.49
CA THR A 85 8.12 3.89 3.22
C THR A 85 7.38 4.98 2.45
N THR A 86 7.26 6.20 3.01
CA THR A 86 6.42 7.26 2.45
C THR A 86 6.67 7.53 0.98
N GLY A 87 7.91 7.84 0.59
CA GLY A 87 8.21 8.22 -0.79
C GLY A 87 7.84 7.12 -1.79
N GLU A 88 8.25 5.88 -1.54
CA GLU A 88 7.96 4.78 -2.46
C GLU A 88 6.49 4.36 -2.50
N VAL A 89 5.78 4.46 -1.38
CA VAL A 89 4.35 4.11 -1.29
C VAL A 89 3.51 5.19 -1.94
N VAL A 90 3.74 6.47 -1.66
CA VAL A 90 2.99 7.58 -2.27
C VAL A 90 3.23 7.61 -3.78
N SER A 91 4.48 7.42 -4.23
CA SER A 91 4.79 7.28 -5.66
C SER A 91 4.06 6.09 -6.31
N GLY A 92 3.96 4.97 -5.58
CA GLY A 92 3.18 3.79 -5.99
C GLY A 92 1.68 4.09 -6.09
N VAL A 93 1.11 4.82 -5.13
CA VAL A 93 -0.29 5.25 -5.14
C VAL A 93 -0.59 6.14 -6.35
N VAL A 94 0.22 7.18 -6.57
CA VAL A 94 0.07 8.11 -7.70
C VAL A 94 0.11 7.36 -9.03
N SER A 95 1.09 6.46 -9.19
CA SER A 95 1.32 5.78 -10.47
C SER A 95 0.39 4.59 -10.74
N LYS A 96 -0.08 3.87 -9.72
CA LYS A 96 -0.83 2.61 -9.87
C LYS A 96 -2.25 2.62 -9.30
N VAL A 97 -2.55 3.45 -8.31
CA VAL A 97 -3.83 3.44 -7.59
C VAL A 97 -4.76 4.52 -8.11
N PHE A 98 -4.27 5.74 -8.33
CA PHE A 98 -5.10 6.85 -8.80
C PHE A 98 -5.68 6.67 -10.21
N ASN A 99 -5.10 5.78 -11.01
CA ASN A 99 -5.65 5.40 -12.31
C ASN A 99 -6.67 4.24 -12.25
N GLN A 100 -6.91 3.65 -11.08
CA GLN A 100 -7.83 2.51 -10.95
C GLN A 100 -9.29 2.94 -11.21
N PRO A 101 -10.10 2.09 -11.88
CA PRO A 101 -11.51 2.37 -12.08
C PRO A 101 -12.34 2.24 -10.79
N LYS A 102 -11.87 1.44 -9.82
CA LYS A 102 -12.59 1.23 -8.56
C LYS A 102 -12.44 2.45 -7.63
N ALA A 103 -13.56 3.06 -7.28
CA ALA A 103 -13.61 4.20 -6.36
C ALA A 103 -12.91 3.88 -5.02
N LYS A 104 -13.23 2.72 -4.42
CA LYS A 104 -12.63 2.33 -3.13
C LYS A 104 -11.11 2.23 -3.13
N ALA A 105 -10.49 1.82 -4.25
CA ALA A 105 -9.04 1.80 -4.36
C ALA A 105 -8.45 3.21 -4.30
N LYS A 106 -9.07 4.17 -5.00
CA LYS A 106 -8.65 5.58 -4.96
C LYS A 106 -8.87 6.20 -3.58
N GLU A 107 -9.99 5.92 -2.93
CA GLU A 107 -10.26 6.36 -1.56
C GLU A 107 -9.19 5.88 -0.58
N LEU A 108 -8.87 4.58 -0.59
CA LEU A 108 -7.79 4.03 0.24
C LEU A 108 -6.43 4.64 -0.10
N GLY A 109 -6.15 4.91 -1.39
CA GLY A 109 -4.93 5.60 -1.80
C GLY A 109 -4.82 7.00 -1.21
N ILE A 110 -5.93 7.76 -1.19
CA ILE A 110 -6.01 9.08 -0.57
C ILE A 110 -5.82 8.95 0.95
N GLU A 111 -6.53 8.03 1.60
CA GLU A 111 -6.41 7.77 3.05
C GLU A 111 -4.96 7.43 3.43
N ILE A 112 -4.26 6.60 2.67
CA ILE A 112 -2.83 6.29 2.90
C ILE A 112 -1.97 7.56 2.84
N CYS A 113 -2.18 8.44 1.85
CA CYS A 113 -1.43 9.70 1.76
C CYS A 113 -1.70 10.61 2.95
N LEU A 114 -2.96 10.71 3.39
CA LEU A 114 -3.35 11.51 4.55
C LEU A 114 -2.77 10.92 5.86
N MET A 115 -2.78 9.60 6.02
CA MET A 115 -2.15 8.96 7.17
C MET A 115 -0.65 9.23 7.25
N TYR A 116 0.05 9.27 6.10
CA TYR A 116 1.45 9.70 6.08
C TYR A 116 1.65 11.14 6.54
N ILE A 117 0.72 12.05 6.19
CA ILE A 117 0.74 13.43 6.68
C ILE A 117 0.56 13.46 8.20
N GLU A 118 -0.38 12.67 8.74
CA GLU A 118 -0.63 12.58 10.19
C GLU A 118 0.59 12.11 10.98
N ILE A 119 1.42 11.21 10.41
CA ILE A 119 2.69 10.78 11.03
C ILE A 119 3.89 11.67 10.65
N GLU A 120 3.64 12.96 10.41
CA GLU A 120 4.63 14.00 10.13
C GLU A 120 5.48 13.77 8.87
N LYS A 121 4.92 13.11 7.84
CA LYS A 121 5.59 12.92 6.54
C LYS A 121 5.00 13.76 5.42
N GLY A 122 4.36 14.89 5.76
CA GLY A 122 3.67 15.76 4.80
C GLY A 122 4.55 16.28 3.66
N GLU A 123 5.80 16.67 3.93
CA GLU A 123 6.71 17.16 2.88
C GLU A 123 6.96 16.11 1.79
N ALA A 124 7.25 14.86 2.19
CA ALA A 124 7.46 13.76 1.25
C ALA A 124 6.18 13.39 0.47
N VAL A 125 5.01 13.48 1.11
CA VAL A 125 3.72 13.27 0.44
C VAL A 125 3.48 14.36 -0.61
N GLN A 126 3.70 15.63 -0.24
CA GLN A 126 3.51 16.77 -1.13
C GLN A 126 4.45 16.69 -2.34
N GLU A 127 5.72 16.34 -2.13
CA GLU A 127 6.70 16.21 -3.23
C GLU A 127 6.24 15.18 -4.27
N GLU A 128 5.79 14.00 -3.85
CA GLU A 128 5.32 12.95 -4.75
C GLU A 128 3.98 13.30 -5.43
N LEU A 129 3.06 13.97 -4.73
CA LEU A 129 1.80 14.43 -5.32
C LEU A 129 2.01 15.52 -6.37
N LEU A 130 2.96 16.44 -6.15
CA LEU A 130 3.33 17.47 -7.12
C LEU A 130 3.90 16.85 -8.40
N LYS A 131 4.78 15.83 -8.29
CA LYS A 131 5.25 15.05 -9.46
C LYS A 131 4.09 14.41 -10.23
N GLY A 132 3.01 14.05 -9.54
CA GLY A 132 1.79 13.51 -10.15
C GLY A 132 1.02 14.52 -11.02
N LEU A 133 1.20 15.82 -10.83
CA LEU A 133 0.53 16.86 -11.62
C LEU A 133 1.08 16.97 -13.05
N ASP A 134 2.32 16.55 -13.28
CA ASP A 134 2.94 16.50 -14.60
C ASP A 134 2.56 15.23 -15.41
N ASN A 135 1.66 14.39 -14.88
CA ASN A 135 1.27 13.15 -15.53
C ASN A 135 0.40 13.41 -16.77
N LYS A 136 0.59 12.61 -17.84
CA LYS A 136 -0.24 12.71 -19.06
C LYS A 136 -1.67 12.21 -18.86
N ASN A 137 -1.95 11.48 -17.78
CA ASN A 137 -3.27 10.95 -17.49
C ASN A 137 -4.07 11.90 -16.58
N PRO A 138 -5.16 12.51 -17.09
CA PRO A 138 -5.94 13.47 -16.32
C PRO A 138 -6.56 12.88 -15.05
N LYS A 139 -6.83 11.57 -15.00
CA LYS A 139 -7.37 10.92 -13.79
C LYS A 139 -6.38 10.96 -12.63
N ILE A 140 -5.08 10.82 -12.93
CA ILE A 140 -4.02 10.90 -11.93
C ILE A 140 -3.89 12.34 -11.46
N ILE A 141 -3.88 13.31 -12.38
CA ILE A 141 -3.81 14.75 -12.05
C ILE A 141 -4.96 15.15 -11.12
N VAL A 142 -6.20 14.79 -11.48
CA VAL A 142 -7.39 15.10 -10.67
C VAL A 142 -7.29 14.48 -9.27
N ALA A 143 -6.89 13.21 -9.16
CA ALA A 143 -6.73 12.56 -7.86
C ALA A 143 -5.62 13.20 -7.01
N CYS A 144 -4.52 13.65 -7.62
CA CYS A 144 -3.46 14.38 -6.91
C CYS A 144 -3.97 15.73 -6.39
N ILE A 145 -4.70 16.50 -7.20
CA ILE A 145 -5.32 17.76 -6.78
C ILE A 145 -6.34 17.52 -5.64
N GLU A 146 -7.18 16.50 -5.77
CA GLU A 146 -8.14 16.13 -4.73
C GLU A 146 -7.46 15.75 -3.42
N THR A 147 -6.33 15.05 -3.49
CA THR A 147 -5.52 14.68 -2.31
C THR A 147 -4.89 15.92 -1.69
N LEU A 148 -4.23 16.76 -2.49
CA LEU A 148 -3.59 18.01 -2.03
C LEU A 148 -4.60 18.97 -1.39
N ARG A 149 -5.85 19.01 -1.87
CA ARG A 149 -6.91 19.85 -1.28
C ARG A 149 -7.37 19.34 0.09
N LYS A 150 -7.25 18.04 0.36
CA LYS A 150 -7.65 17.41 1.63
C LYS A 150 -6.52 17.37 2.66
N ALA A 151 -5.28 17.43 2.18
CA ALA A 151 -4.04 17.43 2.96
C ALA A 151 -3.88 18.71 3.81
#